data_AF-T1EVP0-F1
#
_entry.id   AF-T1EVP0-F1
#
_cell.length_a   1.000
_cell.length_b   1.000
_cell.length_c   1.000
_cell.angle_alpha   90.00
_cell.angle_beta   90.00
_cell.angle_gamma   90.00
#
_symmetry.space_group_name_H-M   'P 1'
#
loop_
_entity.id
_entity.type
_entity.pdbx_description
1 polymer ?
#
loop_
_entity_poly.entity_id
_entity_poly.type
_entity_poly.pdbx_seq_one_letter_code
_entity_poly.pdbx_strand_id
1 'polypeptide(L)'
;MSSVLKSNNSEIDDERLAFFMAPFRKDRSTNPLSWDSKMKFWADSIRDYCLKNRQLVFNAKSLPEKLKKNSSVPQCLNVVLHEMLRNRSLQSLSDFSSACNTGWLSWTFNSLVTKPVKWGYNTFLKGSLSWVYSWATGGDGNDGYVFDLYSHQRRLPDEEFVLVDLVKEAASNVYAHHNNNVMYDVTDNVVSYDVLQRQCHHICSDEKSFEVAILELCRQKLCCVKVNADGDKVLIFIFE
;
A
#
# COMPACT_ATOMS: atom_id res chain seq x y z
N MET A 1 28.52 28.85 -8.30
CA MET A 1 27.57 28.08 -9.14
C MET A 1 26.68 27.21 -8.25
N SER A 2 25.89 27.84 -7.38
CA SER A 2 25.03 27.16 -6.39
C SER A 2 23.69 27.87 -6.31
N SER A 3 22.85 27.65 -7.32
CA SER A 3 21.48 28.20 -7.33
C SER A 3 20.48 27.42 -8.18
N VAL A 4 20.77 26.18 -8.60
CA VAL A 4 19.89 25.42 -9.53
C VAL A 4 19.23 24.19 -8.86
N LEU A 5 19.37 24.00 -7.55
CA LEU A 5 18.72 22.88 -6.83
C LEU A 5 17.75 23.35 -5.73
N LYS A 6 17.13 24.51 -5.91
CA LYS A 6 15.90 24.85 -5.19
C LYS A 6 14.76 24.89 -6.20
N SER A 7 13.78 24.02 -5.95
CA SER A 7 12.41 24.10 -6.49
C SER A 7 12.14 23.49 -7.88
N ASN A 8 12.10 22.17 -7.95
CA ASN A 8 11.33 21.48 -9.01
C ASN A 8 9.95 20.99 -8.51
N ASN A 9 9.43 21.56 -7.42
CA ASN A 9 8.14 21.15 -6.83
C ASN A 9 7.16 22.31 -6.63
N SER A 10 7.39 23.46 -7.29
CA SER A 10 6.57 24.68 -7.15
C SER A 10 5.84 25.13 -8.41
N GLU A 11 5.75 24.33 -9.48
CA GLU A 11 5.08 24.74 -10.72
C GLU A 11 4.09 23.69 -11.24
N ILE A 12 3.25 23.16 -10.36
CA ILE A 12 1.92 22.76 -10.84
C ILE A 12 1.06 23.99 -10.61
N ASP A 13 0.84 24.74 -11.69
CA ASP A 13 -0.06 25.90 -11.71
C ASP A 13 -1.38 25.56 -11.00
N ASP A 14 -1.91 26.48 -10.21
CA ASP A 14 -3.07 26.25 -9.34
C ASP A 14 -4.29 25.78 -10.13
N GLU A 15 -4.42 26.23 -11.39
CA GLU A 15 -5.43 25.76 -12.33
C GLU A 15 -5.24 24.27 -12.70
N ARG A 16 -3.99 23.87 -12.94
CA ARG A 16 -3.63 22.48 -13.22
C ARG A 16 -3.81 21.60 -11.99
N LEU A 17 -3.62 22.14 -10.79
CA LEU A 17 -3.88 21.46 -9.53
C LEU A 17 -5.38 21.22 -9.31
N ALA A 18 -6.22 22.22 -9.60
CA ALA A 18 -7.68 22.09 -9.52
C ALA A 18 -8.20 20.95 -10.41
N PHE A 19 -7.64 20.79 -11.62
CA PHE A 19 -7.94 19.66 -12.50
C PHE A 19 -7.66 18.30 -11.83
N PHE A 20 -6.53 18.15 -11.14
CA PHE A 20 -6.18 16.91 -10.43
C PHE A 20 -7.05 16.68 -9.19
N MET A 21 -7.45 17.72 -8.45
CA MET A 21 -8.27 17.59 -7.23
C MET A 21 -9.74 17.22 -7.50
N ALA A 22 -10.26 17.57 -8.68
CA ALA A 22 -11.64 17.31 -9.04
C ALA A 22 -12.00 15.81 -9.03
N PRO A 23 -13.29 15.43 -9.06
CA PRO A 23 -13.70 14.06 -9.32
C PRO A 23 -13.20 13.54 -10.69
N PHE A 24 -13.21 12.22 -10.90
CA PHE A 24 -13.05 11.66 -12.25
C PHE A 24 -14.29 11.97 -13.10
N ARG A 25 -14.08 12.15 -14.41
CA ARG A 25 -15.19 12.29 -15.37
C ARG A 25 -15.98 10.98 -15.48
N LYS A 26 -17.24 11.09 -15.90
CA LYS A 26 -18.15 9.93 -15.95
C LYS A 26 -17.67 8.81 -16.85
N ASP A 27 -17.22 9.21 -18.03
CA ASP A 27 -16.84 8.29 -19.08
C ASP A 27 -15.37 8.52 -19.45
N ARG A 28 -14.56 7.47 -19.31
CA ARG A 28 -13.16 7.45 -19.74
C ARG A 28 -13.05 7.64 -21.25
N SER A 29 -14.03 7.16 -22.03
CA SER A 29 -14.02 7.22 -23.50
C SER A 29 -14.02 8.67 -24.03
N THR A 30 -14.63 9.60 -23.27
CA THR A 30 -14.69 11.01 -23.65
C THR A 30 -13.34 11.72 -23.60
N ASN A 31 -12.41 11.26 -22.75
CA ASN A 31 -11.05 11.80 -22.70
C ASN A 31 -10.10 10.83 -21.96
N PRO A 32 -9.66 9.75 -22.61
CA PRO A 32 -8.89 8.69 -21.97
C PRO A 32 -7.50 9.17 -21.53
N LEU A 33 -6.86 10.04 -22.32
CA LEU A 33 -5.54 10.61 -21.99
C LEU A 33 -5.56 11.41 -20.68
N SER A 34 -6.57 12.27 -20.50
CA SER A 34 -6.71 13.08 -19.28
C SER A 34 -7.02 12.23 -18.05
N TRP A 35 -7.81 11.17 -18.23
CA TRP A 35 -8.16 10.22 -17.18
C TRP A 35 -6.93 9.44 -16.74
N ASP A 36 -6.18 8.88 -17.70
CA ASP A 36 -5.00 8.05 -17.44
C ASP A 36 -3.89 8.88 -16.80
N SER A 37 -3.69 10.12 -17.26
CA SER A 37 -2.73 11.06 -16.67
C SER A 37 -3.07 11.39 -15.21
N LYS A 38 -4.36 11.57 -14.90
CA LYS A 38 -4.84 11.83 -13.53
C LYS A 38 -4.71 10.60 -12.63
N MET A 39 -5.06 9.42 -13.15
CA MET A 39 -4.87 8.15 -12.46
C MET A 39 -3.41 7.94 -12.10
N LYS A 40 -2.52 8.09 -13.08
CA LYS A 40 -1.07 7.97 -12.90
C LYS A 40 -0.53 8.97 -11.89
N PHE A 41 -0.88 10.25 -12.03
CA PHE A 41 -0.44 11.31 -11.12
C PHE A 41 -0.78 10.98 -9.66
N TRP A 42 -1.99 10.50 -9.39
CA TRP A 42 -2.40 10.17 -8.02
C TRP A 42 -1.80 8.87 -7.51
N ALA A 43 -1.69 7.83 -8.34
CA ALA A 43 -0.99 6.60 -7.97
C ALA A 43 0.47 6.89 -7.61
N ASP A 44 1.16 7.70 -8.44
CA ASP A 44 2.53 8.14 -8.20
C ASP A 44 2.61 9.00 -6.92
N SER A 45 1.65 9.92 -6.70
CA SER A 45 1.61 10.73 -5.48
C SER A 45 1.42 9.91 -4.20
N ILE A 46 0.61 8.84 -4.23
CA ILE A 46 0.42 7.92 -3.10
C ILE A 46 1.73 7.17 -2.84
N ARG A 47 2.36 6.64 -3.90
CA ARG A 47 3.66 5.96 -3.81
C ARG A 47 4.75 6.87 -3.24
N ASP A 48 4.88 8.08 -3.78
CA ASP A 48 5.87 9.07 -3.34
C ASP A 48 5.66 9.48 -1.89
N TYR A 49 4.40 9.65 -1.47
CA TYR A 49 4.08 9.90 -0.07
C TYR A 49 4.57 8.75 0.83
N CYS A 50 4.25 7.51 0.48
CA CYS A 50 4.65 6.33 1.26
C CYS A 50 6.18 6.19 1.33
N LEU A 51 6.85 6.33 0.18
CA LEU A 51 8.30 6.27 0.07
C LEU A 51 9.00 7.37 0.90
N LYS A 52 8.56 8.62 0.78
CA LYS A 52 9.14 9.76 1.51
C LYS A 52 9.02 9.59 3.03
N ASN A 53 7.88 9.08 3.50
CA ASN A 53 7.65 8.83 4.92
C ASN A 53 8.20 7.48 5.39
N ARG A 54 8.71 6.64 4.48
CA ARG A 54 9.14 5.25 4.74
C ARG A 54 8.06 4.40 5.40
N GLN A 55 6.81 4.67 5.03
CA GLN A 55 5.63 3.96 5.50
C GLN A 55 5.10 3.10 4.37
N LEU A 56 5.13 1.78 4.55
CA LEU A 56 4.66 0.81 3.56
C LEU A 56 3.16 0.52 3.71
N VAL A 57 2.62 0.81 4.91
CA VAL A 57 1.22 0.65 5.28
C VAL A 57 0.57 2.03 5.44
N PHE A 58 -0.62 2.23 4.90
CA PHE A 58 -1.41 3.43 5.13
C PHE A 58 -2.89 3.14 5.30
N ASN A 59 -3.59 3.99 6.04
CA ASN A 59 -5.04 3.92 6.21
C ASN A 59 -5.75 4.80 5.16
N ALA A 60 -6.69 4.22 4.40
CA ALA A 60 -7.36 4.90 3.30
C ALA A 60 -8.15 6.13 3.74
N LYS A 61 -8.84 6.09 4.89
CA LYS A 61 -9.61 7.22 5.43
C LYS A 61 -8.74 8.43 5.78
N SER A 62 -7.52 8.21 6.26
CA SER A 62 -6.58 9.29 6.62
C SER A 62 -5.78 9.86 5.44
N LEU A 63 -5.70 9.12 4.34
CA LEU A 63 -4.86 9.45 3.18
C LEU A 63 -5.20 10.79 2.50
N PRO A 64 -6.48 11.19 2.32
CA PRO A 64 -6.81 12.47 1.66
C PRO A 64 -6.26 13.68 2.38
N GLU A 65 -6.30 13.70 3.72
CA GLU A 65 -5.75 14.80 4.52
C GLU A 65 -4.22 14.85 4.43
N LYS A 66 -3.57 13.68 4.32
CA LYS A 66 -2.12 13.57 4.14
C LYS A 66 -1.66 14.03 2.75
N LEU A 67 -2.50 13.88 1.73
CA LEU A 67 -2.24 14.30 0.34
C LEU A 67 -2.84 15.67 0.00
N LYS A 68 -3.34 16.40 1.00
CA LYS A 68 -3.93 17.72 0.86
C LYS A 68 -2.93 18.70 0.26
N LYS A 69 -3.36 19.45 -0.77
CA LYS A 69 -2.59 20.55 -1.36
C LYS A 69 -3.46 21.80 -1.36
N ASN A 70 -2.89 22.94 -1.00
CA ASN A 70 -3.58 24.25 -0.93
C ASN A 70 -4.93 24.18 -0.18
N SER A 71 -4.96 23.47 0.94
CA SER A 71 -6.17 23.23 1.75
C SER A 71 -7.27 22.40 1.08
N SER A 72 -7.07 21.91 -0.14
CA SER A 72 -8.01 21.05 -0.87
C SER A 72 -7.64 19.58 -0.71
N VAL A 73 -8.63 18.75 -0.37
CA VAL A 73 -8.48 17.30 -0.32
C VAL A 73 -8.93 16.69 -1.66
N PRO A 74 -8.14 15.78 -2.24
CA PRO A 74 -8.51 15.15 -3.50
C PRO A 74 -9.75 14.26 -3.37
N GLN A 75 -10.81 14.63 -4.09
CA GLN A 75 -12.10 13.95 -4.06
C GLN A 75 -12.13 12.67 -4.89
N CYS A 76 -11.04 12.39 -5.62
CA CYS A 76 -10.93 11.31 -6.57
C CYS A 76 -10.15 10.10 -6.07
N LEU A 77 -9.59 10.15 -4.84
CA LEU A 77 -8.73 9.08 -4.32
C LEU A 77 -9.43 7.74 -4.17
N ASN A 78 -10.74 7.72 -3.96
CA ASN A 78 -11.54 6.49 -3.94
C ASN A 78 -11.43 5.70 -5.26
N VAL A 79 -11.49 6.41 -6.40
CA VAL A 79 -11.33 5.80 -7.73
C VAL A 79 -9.91 5.32 -7.93
N VAL A 80 -8.92 6.10 -7.48
CA VAL A 80 -7.50 5.73 -7.60
C VAL A 80 -7.19 4.47 -6.82
N LEU A 81 -7.56 4.42 -5.54
CA LEU A 81 -7.34 3.25 -4.68
C LEU A 81 -8.04 2.01 -5.23
N HIS A 82 -9.26 2.16 -5.75
CA HIS A 82 -9.98 1.07 -6.41
C HIS A 82 -9.21 0.52 -7.62
N GLU A 83 -8.71 1.39 -8.49
CA GLU A 83 -7.95 0.97 -9.67
C GLU A 83 -6.60 0.33 -9.29
N MET A 84 -5.95 0.82 -8.23
CA MET A 84 -4.74 0.22 -7.65
C MET A 84 -5.00 -1.15 -7.00
N LEU A 85 -6.18 -1.38 -6.43
CA LEU A 85 -6.58 -2.70 -5.97
C LEU A 85 -6.85 -3.64 -7.15
N ARG A 86 -7.52 -3.13 -8.20
CA ARG A 86 -7.85 -3.89 -9.41
C ARG A 86 -6.60 -4.37 -10.16
N ASN A 87 -5.59 -3.51 -10.27
CA ASN A 87 -4.34 -3.85 -10.96
C ASN A 87 -3.31 -4.55 -10.04
N ARG A 88 -3.66 -4.83 -8.77
CA ARG A 88 -2.81 -5.49 -7.76
C ARG A 88 -1.56 -4.71 -7.33
N SER A 89 -1.47 -3.40 -7.62
CA SER A 89 -0.41 -2.57 -7.04
C SER A 89 -0.66 -2.28 -5.55
N LEU A 90 -1.92 -2.36 -5.12
CA LEU A 90 -2.35 -2.26 -3.73
C LEU A 90 -3.01 -3.56 -3.26
N GLN A 91 -2.84 -3.89 -1.99
CA GLN A 91 -3.56 -4.97 -1.30
C GLN A 91 -4.01 -4.52 0.09
N SER A 92 -5.06 -5.14 0.65
CA SER A 92 -5.38 -4.92 2.06
C SER A 92 -4.27 -5.53 2.93
N LEU A 93 -4.01 -4.93 4.08
CA LEU A 93 -3.03 -5.47 5.03
C LEU A 93 -3.42 -6.89 5.49
N SER A 94 -4.72 -7.13 5.63
CA SER A 94 -5.25 -8.44 6.03
C SER A 94 -5.00 -9.52 4.99
N ASP A 95 -5.23 -9.23 3.71
CA ASP A 95 -5.00 -10.18 2.62
C ASP A 95 -3.50 -10.45 2.46
N PHE A 96 -2.69 -9.39 2.52
CA PHE A 96 -1.23 -9.49 2.41
C PHE A 96 -0.64 -10.37 3.51
N SER A 97 -1.08 -10.20 4.76
CA SER A 97 -0.62 -11.00 5.90
C SER A 97 -1.13 -12.44 5.85
N SER A 98 -2.40 -12.65 5.45
CA SER A 98 -3.00 -13.99 5.37
C SER A 98 -2.32 -14.93 4.37
N ALA A 99 -1.63 -14.38 3.37
CA ALA A 99 -0.86 -15.16 2.42
C ALA A 99 0.40 -15.78 3.05
N CYS A 100 0.82 -15.34 4.24
CA CYS A 100 1.96 -15.87 4.98
C CYS A 100 1.49 -16.78 6.12
N ASN A 101 1.60 -18.10 5.93
CA ASN A 101 1.31 -19.13 6.96
C ASN A 101 2.37 -19.22 8.08
N THR A 102 3.01 -18.11 8.44
CA THR A 102 4.00 -18.14 9.50
C THR A 102 3.31 -17.94 10.85
N GLY A 103 3.36 -18.95 11.72
CA GLY A 103 2.71 -18.94 13.03
C GLY A 103 3.09 -17.74 13.91
N TRP A 104 4.25 -17.12 13.65
CA TRP A 104 4.65 -15.86 14.27
C TRP A 104 3.91 -14.61 13.73
N LEU A 105 2.91 -14.73 12.88
CA LEU A 105 2.05 -13.58 12.50
C LEU A 105 0.64 -13.73 13.02
N SER A 106 0.22 -14.98 13.22
CA SER A 106 -1.09 -15.29 13.78
C SER A 106 -1.27 -14.79 15.23
N TRP A 107 -0.20 -14.36 15.89
CA TRP A 107 -0.18 -13.75 17.24
C TRP A 107 0.01 -12.22 17.16
N THR A 108 0.90 -11.67 16.32
CA THR A 108 1.06 -10.20 16.14
C THR A 108 -0.20 -9.56 15.57
N PHE A 109 -0.80 -10.18 14.56
CA PHE A 109 -2.03 -9.67 13.92
C PHE A 109 -3.33 -10.05 14.67
N ASN A 110 -3.29 -10.96 15.65
CA ASN A 110 -4.48 -11.26 16.47
C ASN A 110 -4.87 -10.11 17.41
N SER A 111 -3.93 -9.20 17.69
CA SER A 111 -4.23 -7.97 18.44
C SER A 111 -5.02 -6.93 17.62
N LEU A 112 -5.24 -7.17 16.33
CA LEU A 112 -5.97 -6.27 15.44
C LEU A 112 -7.18 -6.94 14.75
N VAL A 113 -7.62 -8.10 15.25
CA VAL A 113 -8.88 -8.72 14.84
C VAL A 113 -9.99 -8.30 15.81
N THR A 114 -10.46 -7.07 15.63
CA THR A 114 -11.90 -6.82 15.78
C THR A 114 -12.57 -7.54 14.61
N LYS A 115 -13.08 -8.75 14.86
CA LYS A 115 -13.73 -9.65 13.88
C LYS A 115 -14.87 -8.94 13.10
N PRO A 116 -15.33 -9.47 11.94
CA PRO A 116 -14.93 -10.73 11.31
C PRO A 116 -14.37 -10.57 9.88
N VAL A 117 -13.40 -11.44 9.65
CA VAL A 117 -13.02 -12.05 8.37
C VAL A 117 -14.28 -12.30 7.50
N LYS A 118 -14.29 -11.78 6.26
CA LYS A 118 -15.26 -11.98 5.13
C LYS A 118 -16.21 -10.85 4.71
N TRP A 119 -15.95 -9.56 5.02
CA TRP A 119 -16.85 -8.49 4.52
C TRP A 119 -16.20 -7.25 3.88
N GLY A 120 -14.93 -6.90 4.16
CA GLY A 120 -14.27 -5.71 3.58
C GLY A 120 -14.08 -5.78 2.06
N TYR A 121 -13.52 -6.89 1.57
CA TYR A 121 -13.33 -7.15 0.15
C TYR A 121 -14.67 -7.30 -0.59
N ASN A 122 -15.64 -8.01 -0.01
CA ASN A 122 -16.91 -8.33 -0.68
C ASN A 122 -17.94 -7.19 -0.61
N THR A 123 -17.81 -6.20 0.27
CA THR A 123 -18.71 -5.02 0.31
C THR A 123 -18.15 -3.84 -0.47
N PHE A 124 -16.83 -3.63 -0.43
CA PHE A 124 -16.15 -2.69 -1.32
C PHE A 124 -16.30 -3.15 -2.78
N LEU A 125 -16.12 -4.46 -3.05
CA LEU A 125 -16.33 -5.03 -4.38
C LEU A 125 -17.78 -5.33 -4.73
N LYS A 126 -18.73 -5.74 -3.87
CA LYS A 126 -20.15 -5.83 -4.33
C LYS A 126 -20.76 -4.44 -4.56
N GLY A 127 -20.29 -3.45 -3.82
CA GLY A 127 -20.66 -2.05 -4.02
C GLY A 127 -20.06 -1.43 -5.29
N SER A 128 -18.84 -1.81 -5.68
CA SER A 128 -18.14 -1.28 -6.86
C SER A 128 -18.13 -2.22 -8.08
N LEU A 129 -18.38 -3.52 -7.91
CA LEU A 129 -18.43 -4.56 -8.95
C LEU A 129 -19.85 -5.03 -9.23
N SER A 130 -20.88 -4.24 -8.89
CA SER A 130 -22.24 -4.49 -9.40
C SER A 130 -22.25 -4.62 -10.94
N TRP A 131 -21.33 -3.92 -11.63
CA TRP A 131 -21.12 -4.07 -13.06
C TRP A 131 -20.52 -5.43 -13.43
N VAL A 132 -19.61 -6.01 -12.62
CA VAL A 132 -19.06 -7.36 -12.82
C VAL A 132 -20.09 -8.45 -12.68
N TYR A 133 -20.92 -8.33 -11.65
CA TYR A 133 -22.01 -9.26 -11.47
C TYR A 133 -23.00 -9.16 -12.64
N SER A 134 -23.37 -7.95 -13.06
CA SER A 134 -24.32 -7.74 -14.17
C SER A 134 -23.80 -8.22 -15.53
N TRP A 135 -22.52 -8.03 -15.88
CA TRP A 135 -21.98 -8.56 -17.15
C TRP A 135 -21.72 -10.06 -17.11
N ALA A 136 -21.29 -10.60 -15.97
CA ALA A 136 -21.04 -12.04 -15.83
C ALA A 136 -22.34 -12.86 -15.78
N THR A 137 -23.48 -12.24 -15.42
CA THR A 137 -24.81 -12.87 -15.41
C THR A 137 -25.71 -12.44 -16.58
N GLY A 138 -25.17 -11.77 -17.61
CA GLY A 138 -25.90 -11.47 -18.86
C GLY A 138 -26.94 -10.35 -18.79
N GLY A 139 -26.78 -9.38 -17.89
CA GLY A 139 -27.66 -8.22 -17.77
C GLY A 139 -27.39 -7.14 -18.82
N ASP A 140 -28.45 -6.63 -19.43
CA ASP A 140 -28.46 -5.61 -20.49
C ASP A 140 -27.68 -4.35 -20.09
N GLY A 141 -26.68 -3.98 -20.90
CA GLY A 141 -25.62 -3.00 -20.61
C GLY A 141 -26.07 -1.56 -20.43
N ASN A 142 -26.78 -1.26 -19.35
CA ASN A 142 -27.11 0.11 -18.97
C ASN A 142 -26.02 0.71 -18.06
N ASP A 143 -25.01 1.33 -18.70
CA ASP A 143 -23.83 1.95 -18.08
C ASP A 143 -24.16 3.13 -17.12
N GLY A 144 -25.40 3.62 -17.11
CA GLY A 144 -25.84 4.76 -16.29
C GLY A 144 -25.91 4.48 -14.79
N TYR A 145 -26.26 3.26 -14.37
CA TYR A 145 -26.45 2.91 -12.95
C TYR A 145 -25.13 2.76 -12.18
N VAL A 146 -24.10 2.30 -12.89
CA VAL A 146 -22.78 2.03 -12.31
C VAL A 146 -22.10 3.35 -11.95
N PHE A 147 -22.20 4.35 -12.82
CA PHE A 147 -21.61 5.65 -12.56
C PHE A 147 -22.26 6.38 -11.37
N ASP A 148 -23.57 6.24 -11.15
CA ASP A 148 -24.22 6.83 -9.98
C ASP A 148 -23.79 6.20 -8.65
N LEU A 149 -23.30 4.95 -8.67
CA LEU A 149 -22.64 4.32 -7.51
C LEU A 149 -21.18 4.80 -7.31
N TYR A 150 -20.50 5.25 -8.36
CA TYR A 150 -19.14 5.82 -8.31
C TYR A 150 -19.12 7.33 -8.01
N SER A 151 -20.19 8.06 -8.34
CA SER A 151 -20.33 9.51 -8.18
C SER A 151 -20.78 9.92 -6.78
N HIS A 152 -21.50 9.05 -6.08
CA HIS A 152 -21.75 9.21 -4.65
C HIS A 152 -20.46 8.90 -3.92
N GLN A 153 -19.74 9.97 -3.58
CA GLN A 153 -18.57 10.08 -2.71
C GLN A 153 -18.67 9.17 -1.48
N ARG A 154 -18.46 7.86 -1.67
CA ARG A 154 -18.40 6.90 -0.58
C ARG A 154 -17.15 7.24 0.22
N ARG A 155 -17.36 7.51 1.50
CA ARG A 155 -16.27 7.70 2.46
C ARG A 155 -15.29 6.54 2.32
N LEU A 156 -14.01 6.87 2.20
CA LEU A 156 -12.95 5.85 2.16
C LEU A 156 -13.06 4.95 3.40
N PRO A 157 -12.88 3.64 3.24
CA PRO A 157 -12.99 2.71 4.35
C PRO A 157 -11.92 3.00 5.39
N ASP A 158 -12.24 2.71 6.65
CA ASP A 158 -11.27 2.72 7.74
C ASP A 158 -10.47 1.41 7.72
N GLU A 159 -9.69 1.23 6.64
CA GLU A 159 -8.95 0.01 6.34
C GLU A 159 -7.51 0.36 5.96
N GLU A 160 -6.58 -0.52 6.35
CA GLU A 160 -5.15 -0.40 6.07
C GLU A 160 -4.78 -1.15 4.80
N PHE A 161 -3.98 -0.49 3.96
CA PHE A 161 -3.51 -1.00 2.68
C PHE A 161 -2.00 -0.97 2.60
N VAL A 162 -1.46 -1.86 1.76
CA VAL A 162 -0.03 -2.03 1.51
C VAL A 162 0.28 -1.84 0.04
N LEU A 163 1.33 -1.07 -0.26
CA LEU A 163 1.88 -0.91 -1.61
C LEU A 163 2.83 -2.06 -1.91
N VAL A 164 2.40 -2.98 -2.76
CA VAL A 164 3.08 -4.27 -3.00
C VAL A 164 4.48 -4.07 -3.57
N ASP A 165 4.64 -3.08 -4.43
CA ASP A 165 5.90 -2.70 -5.06
C ASP A 165 6.90 -2.11 -4.05
N LEU A 166 6.46 -1.19 -3.19
CA LEU A 166 7.30 -0.64 -2.13
C LEU A 166 7.68 -1.67 -1.07
N VAL A 167 6.78 -2.61 -0.74
CA VAL A 167 7.11 -3.70 0.18
C VAL A 167 8.21 -4.59 -0.36
N LYS A 168 8.15 -4.95 -1.65
CA LYS A 168 9.22 -5.72 -2.31
C LYS A 168 10.55 -4.97 -2.31
N GLU A 169 10.52 -3.67 -2.62
CA GLU A 169 11.71 -2.81 -2.61
C GLU A 169 12.32 -2.72 -1.21
N ALA A 170 11.49 -2.48 -0.18
CA ALA A 170 11.93 -2.43 1.20
C ALA A 170 12.48 -3.78 1.70
N ALA A 171 11.83 -4.89 1.36
CA ALA A 171 12.30 -6.23 1.69
C ALA A 171 13.70 -6.49 1.11
N SER A 172 13.90 -6.20 -0.18
CA SER A 172 15.22 -6.31 -0.82
C SER A 172 16.26 -5.44 -0.13
N ASN A 173 15.91 -4.21 0.26
CA ASN A 173 16.82 -3.32 0.96
C ASN A 173 17.17 -3.81 2.37
N VAL A 174 16.20 -4.38 3.11
CA VAL A 174 16.45 -4.99 4.44
C VAL A 174 17.38 -6.19 4.31
N TYR A 175 17.15 -7.06 3.31
CA TYR A 175 18.01 -8.21 3.04
C TYR A 175 19.43 -7.79 2.65
N ALA A 176 19.57 -6.81 1.76
CA ALA A 176 20.88 -6.26 1.39
C ALA A 176 21.59 -5.59 2.58
N HIS A 177 20.86 -4.88 3.43
CA HIS A 177 21.42 -4.29 4.65
C HIS A 177 21.93 -5.36 5.61
N HIS A 178 21.20 -6.46 5.77
CA HIS A 178 21.68 -7.60 6.54
C HIS A 178 22.97 -8.17 5.96
N ASN A 179 22.97 -8.53 4.67
CA ASN A 179 24.13 -9.15 4.01
C ASN A 179 25.38 -8.28 4.04
N ASN A 180 25.25 -6.95 3.92
CA ASN A 180 26.39 -6.04 4.02
C ASN A 180 27.00 -5.94 5.43
N ASN A 181 26.25 -6.36 6.46
CA ASN A 181 26.70 -6.38 7.85
C ASN A 181 27.12 -7.78 8.33
N VAL A 182 26.89 -8.82 7.53
CA VAL A 182 27.34 -10.19 7.83
C VAL A 182 28.85 -10.24 7.70
N MET A 183 29.53 -10.64 8.77
CA MET A 183 30.98 -10.84 8.80
C MET A 183 31.34 -12.33 8.67
N TYR A 184 30.47 -13.21 9.16
CA TYR A 184 30.64 -14.66 9.11
C TYR A 184 29.32 -15.37 8.76
N ASP A 185 29.23 -15.94 7.56
CA ASP A 185 28.02 -16.61 7.04
C ASP A 185 27.49 -17.75 7.94
N VAL A 186 28.35 -18.36 8.75
CA VAL A 186 27.99 -19.50 9.61
C VAL A 186 27.34 -19.06 10.93
N THR A 187 27.67 -17.87 11.44
CA THR A 187 27.22 -17.40 12.77
C THR A 187 26.23 -16.24 12.69
N ASP A 188 26.25 -15.47 11.61
CA ASP A 188 25.51 -14.20 11.53
C ASP A 188 24.14 -14.35 10.84
N ASN A 189 23.72 -15.58 10.51
CA ASN A 189 22.41 -15.85 9.93
C ASN A 189 21.25 -15.66 10.93
N VAL A 190 21.53 -15.58 12.24
CA VAL A 190 20.50 -15.37 13.28
C VAL A 190 20.63 -13.99 13.88
N VAL A 191 19.57 -13.18 13.78
CA VAL A 191 19.54 -11.79 14.23
C VAL A 191 18.33 -11.53 15.10
N SER A 192 18.48 -10.76 16.18
CA SER A 192 17.34 -10.28 16.97
C SER A 192 16.46 -9.35 16.13
N TYR A 193 15.14 -9.57 16.18
CA TYR A 193 14.15 -8.77 15.45
C TYR A 193 14.29 -7.28 15.80
N ASP A 194 14.35 -6.95 17.09
CA ASP A 194 14.40 -5.55 17.56
C ASP A 194 15.71 -4.86 17.18
N VAL A 195 16.81 -5.62 17.12
CA VAL A 195 18.11 -5.11 16.68
C VAL A 195 18.05 -4.75 15.21
N LEU A 196 17.57 -5.67 14.36
CA LEU A 196 17.49 -5.42 12.92
C LEU A 196 16.50 -4.30 12.60
N GLN A 197 15.36 -4.25 13.30
CA GLN A 197 14.37 -3.17 13.15
C GLN A 197 15.00 -1.80 13.40
N ARG A 198 15.79 -1.67 14.48
CA ARG A 198 16.52 -0.42 14.79
C ARG A 198 17.54 -0.06 13.72
N GLN A 199 18.28 -1.04 13.20
CA GLN A 199 19.25 -0.83 12.13
C GLN A 199 18.56 -0.39 10.82
N CYS A 200 17.41 -0.98 10.51
CA CYS A 200 16.63 -0.71 9.31
C CYS A 200 15.61 0.45 9.45
N HIS A 201 15.69 1.28 10.50
CA HIS A 201 14.78 2.43 10.68
C HIS A 201 14.86 3.47 9.55
N HIS A 202 16.01 3.52 8.88
CA HIS A 202 16.23 4.34 7.68
C HIS A 202 15.56 3.77 6.41
N ILE A 203 15.11 2.51 6.44
CA ILE A 203 14.36 1.84 5.37
C ILE A 203 12.86 1.86 5.67
N CYS A 204 12.47 1.49 6.89
CA CYS A 204 11.09 1.48 7.38
C CYS A 204 11.00 2.38 8.62
N SER A 205 10.14 3.39 8.61
CA SER A 205 10.03 4.33 9.73
C SER A 205 9.22 3.78 10.91
N ASP A 206 8.37 2.79 10.69
CA ASP A 206 7.50 2.21 11.71
C ASP A 206 7.58 0.68 11.75
N GLU A 207 7.16 0.12 12.88
CA GLU A 207 7.16 -1.33 13.12
C GLU A 207 6.30 -2.09 12.11
N LYS A 208 5.11 -1.59 11.77
CA LYS A 208 4.22 -2.27 10.82
C LYS A 208 4.86 -2.36 9.44
N SER A 209 5.50 -1.28 8.99
CA SER A 209 6.24 -1.23 7.74
C SER A 209 7.41 -2.22 7.74
N PHE A 210 8.17 -2.29 8.83
CA PHE A 210 9.23 -3.28 8.95
C PHE A 210 8.67 -4.72 8.95
N GLU A 211 7.57 -4.96 9.67
CA GLU A 211 6.90 -6.25 9.71
C GLU A 211 6.49 -6.72 8.32
N VAL A 212 5.79 -5.89 7.52
CA VAL A 212 5.40 -6.26 6.15
C VAL A 212 6.58 -6.48 5.20
N ALA A 213 7.72 -5.84 5.44
CA ALA A 213 8.96 -6.13 4.69
C ALA A 213 9.52 -7.51 5.07
N ILE A 214 9.53 -7.87 6.36
CA ILE A 214 9.92 -9.22 6.83
C ILE A 214 8.94 -10.29 6.30
N LEU A 215 7.64 -10.00 6.24
CA LEU A 215 6.65 -10.89 5.62
C LEU A 215 7.04 -11.27 4.20
N GLU A 216 7.40 -10.28 3.41
CA GLU A 216 7.79 -10.48 2.03
C GLU A 216 9.07 -11.31 1.92
N LEU A 217 10.05 -11.11 2.81
CA LEU A 217 11.25 -11.97 2.88
C LEU A 217 10.91 -13.42 3.26
N CYS A 218 9.98 -13.62 4.20
CA CYS A 218 9.50 -14.96 4.54
C CYS A 218 8.77 -15.62 3.37
N ARG A 219 7.97 -14.85 2.63
CA ARG A 219 7.27 -15.32 1.42
C ARG A 219 8.25 -15.76 0.33
N GLN A 220 9.39 -15.07 0.22
CA GLN A 220 10.48 -15.39 -0.69
C GLN A 220 11.40 -16.52 -0.18
N LYS A 221 11.15 -17.05 1.03
CA LYS A 221 12.01 -18.07 1.69
C LYS A 221 13.44 -17.61 1.94
N LEU A 222 13.67 -16.31 2.05
CA LEU A 222 14.98 -15.72 2.38
C LEU A 222 15.17 -15.53 3.88
N CYS A 223 14.07 -15.54 4.64
CA CYS A 223 14.08 -15.36 6.09
C CYS A 223 12.99 -16.21 6.75
N CYS A 224 13.23 -16.62 7.99
CA CYS A 224 12.25 -17.24 8.86
C CYS A 224 12.29 -16.57 10.23
N VAL A 225 11.13 -16.28 10.82
CA VAL A 225 11.07 -15.72 12.16
C VAL A 225 10.72 -16.82 13.15
N LYS A 226 11.50 -16.92 14.23
CA LYS A 226 11.22 -17.77 15.37
C LYS A 226 10.97 -16.93 16.61
N VAL A 227 10.23 -17.52 17.53
CA VAL A 227 9.88 -16.92 18.82
C VAL A 227 10.49 -17.81 19.88
N ASN A 228 11.29 -17.22 20.76
CA ASN A 228 11.89 -17.91 21.89
C ASN A 228 10.85 -18.12 22.99
N ALA A 229 11.14 -18.99 23.96
CA ALA A 229 10.26 -19.25 25.10
C ALA A 229 9.95 -17.99 25.90
N ASP A 230 10.90 -17.04 25.91
CA ASP A 230 10.79 -15.74 26.60
C ASP A 230 9.94 -14.71 25.84
N GLY A 231 9.50 -15.03 24.61
CA GLY A 231 8.72 -14.13 23.74
C GLY A 231 9.55 -13.34 22.74
N ASP A 232 10.88 -13.36 22.86
CA ASP A 232 11.79 -12.65 21.96
C ASP A 232 11.73 -13.22 20.53
N LYS A 233 11.66 -12.31 19.56
CA LYS A 233 11.64 -12.64 18.13
C LYS A 233 13.06 -12.66 17.57
N VAL A 234 13.41 -13.73 16.87
CA VAL A 234 14.67 -13.86 16.13
C VAL A 234 14.39 -14.15 14.66
N LEU A 235 15.15 -13.48 13.79
CA LEU A 235 15.15 -13.63 12.35
C LEU A 235 16.29 -14.58 11.97
N ILE A 236 15.98 -15.59 11.17
CA ILE A 236 16.94 -16.55 10.65
C ILE A 236 16.96 -16.36 9.14
N PHE A 237 18.03 -15.76 8.64
CA PHE A 237 18.28 -15.57 7.22
C PHE A 237 18.83 -16.85 6.60
N ILE A 238 18.43 -17.11 5.36
CA ILE A 238 18.86 -18.28 4.59
C ILE A 238 19.77 -17.75 3.48
N PHE A 239 21.06 -18.05 3.59
CA PHE A 239 22.03 -17.77 2.54
C PHE A 239 21.89 -18.82 1.42
N GLU A 240 21.86 -18.36 0.17
CA GLU A 240 22.03 -19.21 -1.02
C GLU A 240 23.52 -19.44 -1.31
#